data_AF-A0A135UIB0-F1
#
_entry.id   AF-A0A135UIB0-F1
#
_cell.length_a   1.000
_cell.length_b   1.000
_cell.length_c   1.000
_cell.angle_alpha   90.00
_cell.angle_beta   90.00
_cell.angle_gamma   90.00
#
_symmetry.space_group_name_H-M   'P 1'
#
loop_
_entity.id
_entity.type
_entity.pdbx_description
1 polymer ?
#
loop_
_entity_poly.entity_id
_entity_poly.type
_entity_poly.pdbx_seq_one_letter_code
_entity_poly.pdbx_strand_id
1 'polypeptide(L)'
;MSRFVSAGAINAETGEAVAQDATDNTTTSNTNSGGGGTKSAAESKKSAEWDLVQKELDAERKRREEARVKSVEGGEKSLYDVLQANKAAKQAAFEEANKIRNQFRALDDDEIGFLDEVREAKRAEEEREEEEEGEGERVWGEEGEGG
;
A
#
# COMPACT_ATOMS: atom_id res chain seq x y z
N MET A 1 12.68 -53.72 -14.49
CA MET A 1 12.37 -52.97 -15.74
C MET A 1 11.93 -51.56 -15.39
N SER A 2 12.85 -50.59 -15.38
CA SER A 2 12.48 -49.17 -15.30
C SER A 2 12.17 -48.66 -16.70
N ARG A 3 10.96 -48.15 -16.91
CA ARG A 3 10.48 -47.58 -18.18
C ARG A 3 10.53 -46.05 -18.06
N PHE A 4 11.71 -45.48 -17.98
CA PHE A 4 11.84 -44.03 -18.11
C PHE A 4 11.74 -43.70 -19.61
N VAL A 5 10.60 -43.17 -20.01
CA VAL A 5 10.41 -42.54 -21.32
C VAL A 5 10.83 -41.09 -21.15
N SER A 6 11.97 -40.71 -21.71
CA SER A 6 12.40 -39.31 -21.76
C SER A 6 11.40 -38.55 -22.64
N ALA A 7 10.60 -37.68 -22.03
CA ALA A 7 9.82 -36.71 -22.76
C ALA A 7 10.81 -35.74 -23.41
N GLY A 8 10.83 -35.69 -24.75
CA GLY A 8 11.75 -34.85 -25.52
C GLY A 8 11.67 -33.37 -25.13
N ALA A 9 12.75 -32.65 -25.36
CA ALA A 9 12.81 -31.21 -25.10
C ALA A 9 11.93 -30.45 -26.11
N ILE A 10 11.16 -29.48 -25.63
CA ILE A 10 10.34 -28.57 -26.44
C ILE A 10 11.00 -27.19 -26.50
N ASN A 11 10.92 -26.52 -27.64
CA ASN A 11 11.39 -25.14 -27.77
C ASN A 11 10.38 -24.18 -27.12
N ALA A 12 10.86 -23.30 -26.23
CA ALA A 12 10.00 -22.42 -25.44
C ALA A 12 9.35 -21.28 -26.25
N GLU A 13 9.88 -20.93 -27.43
CA GLU A 13 9.33 -19.85 -28.27
C GLU A 13 8.31 -20.35 -29.30
N THR A 14 8.51 -21.56 -29.85
CA THR A 14 7.64 -22.11 -30.90
C THR A 14 6.69 -23.20 -30.41
N GLY A 15 6.94 -23.78 -29.22
CA GLY A 15 6.13 -24.88 -28.68
C GLY A 15 6.31 -26.21 -29.42
N GLU A 16 7.23 -26.29 -30.39
CA GLU A 16 7.49 -27.51 -31.16
C GLU A 16 8.54 -28.41 -30.49
N ALA A 17 8.42 -29.72 -30.74
CA ALA A 17 9.37 -30.70 -30.25
C ALA A 17 10.72 -30.55 -30.95
N VAL A 18 11.80 -30.42 -30.17
CA VAL A 18 13.16 -30.35 -30.71
C VAL A 18 13.57 -31.76 -31.11
N ALA A 19 13.63 -32.03 -32.42
CA ALA A 19 14.20 -33.27 -32.94
C ALA A 19 15.68 -33.31 -32.54
N GLN A 20 16.03 -34.14 -31.56
CA GLN A 20 17.43 -34.46 -31.27
C GLN A 20 17.96 -35.32 -32.41
N ASP A 21 18.71 -34.71 -33.31
CA ASP A 21 19.51 -35.43 -34.29
C ASP A 21 20.56 -36.24 -33.53
N ALA A 22 20.47 -37.56 -33.64
CA ALA A 22 21.29 -38.50 -32.90
C ALA A 22 22.66 -38.63 -33.56
N THR A 23 23.56 -37.68 -33.32
CA THR A 23 25.00 -37.88 -33.57
C THR A 23 25.82 -37.34 -32.39
N ASP A 24 26.86 -38.08 -32.04
CA ASP A 24 27.91 -37.77 -31.05
C ASP A 24 27.65 -38.10 -29.58
N ASN A 25 27.52 -39.41 -29.29
CA ASN A 25 28.02 -39.96 -28.03
C ASN A 25 29.53 -40.24 -28.16
N THR A 26 30.35 -39.19 -28.07
CA THR A 26 31.81 -39.34 -27.99
C THR A 26 32.24 -39.47 -26.54
N THR A 27 32.72 -40.67 -26.23
CA THR A 27 33.48 -41.04 -25.03
C THR A 27 34.57 -40.00 -24.73
N THR A 28 34.62 -39.47 -23.51
CA THR A 28 35.84 -38.86 -22.97
C THR A 28 35.97 -39.23 -21.49
N SER A 29 36.65 -40.35 -21.26
CA SER A 29 37.39 -40.60 -20.03
C SER A 29 38.49 -39.54 -19.89
N ASN A 30 38.59 -38.88 -18.74
CA ASN A 30 39.76 -38.07 -18.43
C ASN A 30 40.31 -38.39 -17.04
N THR A 31 41.36 -39.20 -17.06
CA THR A 31 42.31 -39.43 -15.96
C THR A 31 43.52 -38.54 -16.23
N ASN A 32 43.90 -37.65 -15.32
CA ASN A 32 45.31 -37.28 -15.10
C ASN A 32 45.44 -36.40 -13.85
N SER A 33 46.06 -36.86 -12.77
CA SER A 33 47.51 -36.99 -12.50
C SER A 33 48.16 -35.71 -11.99
N GLY A 34 48.88 -35.90 -10.88
CA GLY A 34 49.56 -34.88 -10.11
C GLY A 34 50.78 -34.29 -10.83
N GLY A 35 51.08 -33.06 -10.44
CA GLY A 35 52.24 -32.30 -10.88
C GLY A 35 52.26 -30.99 -10.12
N GLY A 36 53.02 -30.97 -9.03
CA GLY A 36 53.26 -29.81 -8.18
C GLY A 36 54.36 -28.90 -8.73
N GLY A 37 54.31 -27.64 -8.29
CA GLY A 37 55.37 -26.65 -8.48
C GLY A 37 55.13 -25.68 -9.63
N THR A 38 54.32 -24.63 -9.39
CA THR A 38 54.24 -23.29 -10.07
C THR A 38 52.82 -22.70 -10.09
N LYS A 39 51.82 -23.37 -9.48
CA LYS A 39 50.41 -23.01 -9.63
C LYS A 39 49.89 -21.86 -8.74
N SER A 40 50.67 -21.35 -7.78
CA SER A 40 50.17 -20.45 -6.71
C SER A 40 49.51 -19.14 -7.20
N ALA A 41 50.08 -18.46 -8.20
CA ALA A 41 49.54 -17.18 -8.68
C ALA A 41 48.40 -17.34 -9.70
N ALA A 42 48.35 -18.47 -10.41
CA ALA A 42 47.26 -18.79 -11.33
C ALA A 42 46.05 -19.37 -10.57
N GLU A 43 46.30 -20.17 -9.52
CA GLU A 43 45.30 -20.66 -8.59
C GLU A 43 44.69 -19.53 -7.76
N SER A 44 45.46 -18.51 -7.36
CA SER A 44 44.91 -17.35 -6.63
C SER A 44 44.01 -16.47 -7.51
N LYS A 45 44.35 -16.29 -8.79
CA LYS A 45 43.49 -15.59 -9.76
C LYS A 45 42.23 -16.39 -10.05
N LYS A 46 42.36 -17.69 -10.26
CA LYS A 46 41.23 -18.61 -10.43
C LYS A 46 40.35 -18.64 -9.17
N SER A 47 40.93 -18.62 -7.97
CA SER A 47 40.22 -18.48 -6.69
C SER A 47 39.45 -17.17 -6.61
N ALA A 48 40.05 -16.05 -6.99
CA ALA A 48 39.38 -14.75 -7.01
C ALA A 48 38.21 -14.71 -8.01
N GLU A 49 38.38 -15.35 -9.18
CA GLU A 49 37.29 -15.52 -10.16
C GLU A 49 36.17 -16.42 -9.61
N TRP A 50 36.50 -17.49 -8.89
CA TRP A 50 35.51 -18.34 -8.21
C TRP A 50 34.79 -17.61 -7.06
N ASP A 51 35.48 -16.77 -6.29
CA ASP A 51 34.87 -15.97 -5.22
C ASP A 51 33.88 -14.94 -5.76
N LEU A 52 34.16 -14.37 -6.94
CA LEU A 52 33.23 -13.46 -7.63
C LEU A 52 31.99 -14.21 -8.13
N VAL A 53 32.17 -15.37 -8.76
CA VAL A 53 31.06 -16.23 -9.21
C VAL A 53 30.20 -16.68 -8.02
N GLN A 54 30.82 -17.00 -6.89
CA GLN A 54 30.10 -17.39 -5.68
C GLN A 54 29.26 -16.24 -5.11
N LYS A 55 29.83 -15.03 -5.06
CA LYS A 55 29.10 -13.82 -4.65
C LYS A 55 27.93 -13.51 -5.57
N GLU A 56 28.09 -13.71 -6.87
CA GLU A 56 27.01 -13.53 -7.85
C GLU A 56 25.90 -14.57 -7.66
N LEU A 57 26.25 -15.84 -7.44
CA LEU A 57 25.27 -16.90 -7.16
C LEU A 57 24.52 -16.67 -5.84
N ASP A 58 25.19 -16.19 -4.79
CA ASP A 58 24.56 -15.88 -3.52
C ASP A 58 23.66 -14.63 -3.62
N ALA A 59 24.06 -13.62 -4.40
CA ALA A 59 23.22 -12.47 -4.71
C ALA A 59 21.97 -12.86 -5.51
N GLU A 60 22.11 -13.72 -6.51
CA GLU A 60 20.99 -14.23 -7.31
C GLU A 60 20.05 -15.12 -6.46
N ARG A 61 20.60 -15.95 -5.55
CA ARG A 61 19.80 -16.70 -4.58
C ARG A 61 19.02 -15.77 -3.65
N LYS A 62 19.65 -14.70 -3.16
CA LYS A 62 19.01 -13.71 -2.31
C LYS A 62 17.90 -12.96 -3.05
N ARG A 63 18.14 -12.54 -4.30
CA ARG A 63 17.14 -11.90 -5.16
C ARG A 63 15.93 -12.80 -5.42
N ARG A 64 16.17 -14.09 -5.68
CA ARG A 64 15.09 -15.08 -5.87
C ARG A 64 14.29 -15.30 -4.59
N GLU A 65 14.95 -15.32 -3.43
CA GLU A 65 14.29 -15.43 -2.14
C GLU A 65 13.48 -14.18 -1.81
N GLU A 66 14.02 -12.98 -2.03
CA GLU A 66 13.30 -11.71 -1.85
C GLU A 66 12.08 -11.60 -2.78
N ALA A 67 12.17 -12.09 -4.02
CA ALA A 67 11.03 -12.18 -4.93
C ALA A 67 9.98 -13.18 -4.43
N ARG A 68 10.41 -14.32 -3.87
CA ARG A 68 9.53 -15.33 -3.30
C ARG A 68 8.84 -14.80 -2.04
N VAL A 69 9.58 -14.20 -1.11
CA VAL A 69 9.05 -13.56 0.09
C VAL A 69 8.10 -12.44 -0.29
N LYS A 70 8.44 -11.58 -1.25
CA LYS A 70 7.53 -10.55 -1.76
C LYS A 70 6.27 -11.13 -2.41
N SER A 71 6.33 -12.30 -3.05
CA SER A 71 5.15 -12.97 -3.59
C SER A 71 4.29 -13.67 -2.53
N VAL A 72 4.91 -14.12 -1.43
CA VAL A 72 4.26 -14.83 -0.33
C VAL A 72 3.69 -13.84 0.71
N GLU A 73 4.42 -12.77 1.00
CA GLU A 73 4.09 -11.72 1.96
C GLU A 73 3.33 -10.55 1.30
N GLY A 74 3.63 -10.27 0.03
CA GLY A 74 2.87 -9.37 -0.83
C GLY A 74 1.90 -10.12 -1.72
N GLY A 75 1.19 -11.11 -1.14
CA GLY A 75 0.08 -11.78 -1.79
C GLY A 75 -0.81 -10.74 -2.45
N GLU A 76 -1.02 -10.89 -3.75
CA GLU A 76 -1.90 -10.03 -4.53
C GLU A 76 -3.16 -9.79 -3.70
N LYS A 77 -3.44 -8.51 -3.39
CA LYS A 77 -4.57 -8.12 -2.55
C LYS A 77 -5.77 -8.95 -2.97
N SER A 78 -6.39 -9.66 -2.02
CA SER A 78 -7.53 -10.51 -2.36
C SER A 78 -8.53 -9.69 -3.13
N LEU A 79 -9.19 -10.28 -4.13
CA LEU A 79 -10.23 -9.58 -4.90
C LEU A 79 -11.26 -8.93 -3.96
N TYR A 80 -11.54 -9.58 -2.82
CA TYR A 80 -12.36 -9.02 -1.76
C TYR A 80 -11.80 -7.70 -1.20
N ASP A 81 -10.51 -7.65 -0.85
CA ASP A 81 -9.86 -6.46 -0.31
C ASP A 81 -9.82 -5.32 -1.34
N VAL A 82 -9.56 -5.68 -2.60
CA VAL A 82 -9.60 -4.73 -3.73
C VAL A 82 -11.01 -4.15 -3.90
N LEU A 83 -12.05 -4.98 -3.84
CA LEU A 83 -13.44 -4.54 -3.96
C LEU A 83 -13.87 -3.68 -2.77
N GLN A 84 -13.47 -4.04 -1.54
CA GLN A 84 -13.75 -3.23 -0.35
C GLN A 84 -13.07 -1.86 -0.45
N ALA A 85 -11.80 -1.82 -0.86
CA ALA A 85 -11.09 -0.56 -1.08
C ALA A 85 -11.76 0.31 -2.16
N ASN A 86 -12.22 -0.30 -3.26
CA ASN A 86 -12.96 0.42 -4.31
C ASN A 86 -14.32 0.94 -3.82
N LYS A 87 -15.03 0.16 -3.00
CA LYS A 87 -16.30 0.57 -2.41
C LYS A 87 -16.09 1.74 -1.45
N ALA A 88 -15.11 1.64 -0.57
CA ALA A 88 -14.76 2.71 0.37
C ALA A 88 -14.32 3.98 -0.37
N ALA A 89 -13.50 3.87 -1.41
CA ALA A 89 -13.07 5.00 -2.23
C ALA A 89 -14.24 5.70 -2.93
N LYS A 90 -15.19 4.94 -3.50
CA LYS A 90 -16.40 5.51 -4.11
C LYS A 90 -17.29 6.20 -3.08
N GLN A 91 -17.43 5.61 -1.91
CA GLN A 91 -18.21 6.19 -0.83
C GLN A 91 -17.59 7.50 -0.34
N ALA A 92 -16.28 7.54 -0.11
CA ALA A 92 -15.56 8.74 0.29
C ALA A 92 -15.67 9.86 -0.76
N ALA A 93 -15.53 9.53 -2.05
CA ALA A 93 -15.69 10.49 -3.13
C ALA A 93 -17.12 11.06 -3.21
N PHE A 94 -18.14 10.22 -2.98
CA PHE A 94 -19.54 10.65 -2.97
C PHE A 94 -19.83 11.55 -1.77
N GLU A 95 -19.30 11.20 -0.59
CA GLU A 95 -19.44 11.99 0.63
C GLU A 95 -18.73 13.34 0.52
N GLU A 96 -17.53 13.40 -0.06
CA GLU A 96 -16.81 14.66 -0.29
C GLU A 96 -17.57 15.57 -1.26
N ALA A 97 -18.04 15.02 -2.38
CA ALA A 97 -18.84 15.76 -3.36
C ALA A 97 -20.15 16.29 -2.73
N ASN A 98 -20.84 15.48 -1.93
CA ASN A 98 -22.06 15.91 -1.24
C ASN A 98 -21.78 16.85 -0.07
N LYS A 99 -20.64 16.73 0.61
CA LYS A 99 -20.24 17.61 1.70
C LYS A 99 -20.00 19.02 1.18
N ILE A 100 -19.35 19.19 0.03
CA ILE A 100 -19.19 20.50 -0.60
C ILE A 100 -20.54 21.03 -1.10
N ARG A 101 -21.37 20.17 -1.71
CA ARG A 101 -22.72 20.54 -2.19
C ARG A 101 -23.65 20.99 -1.05
N ASN A 102 -23.57 20.35 0.11
CA ASN A 102 -24.39 20.69 1.28
C ASN A 102 -23.90 21.97 1.98
N GLN A 103 -22.62 22.32 1.88
CA GLN A 103 -22.08 23.57 2.46
C GLN A 103 -22.54 24.83 1.73
N PHE A 104 -22.75 24.74 0.41
CA PHE A 104 -23.20 25.87 -0.41
C PHE A 104 -24.58 25.61 -1.02
N ARG A 105 -25.52 25.16 -0.18
CA ARG A 105 -26.93 25.04 -0.55
C ARG A 105 -27.65 26.34 -0.19
N ALA A 106 -28.61 26.75 -1.03
CA ALA A 106 -29.56 27.79 -0.64
C ALA A 106 -30.31 27.34 0.61
N LEU A 107 -30.48 28.27 1.57
CA LEU A 107 -31.36 28.06 2.72
C LEU A 107 -32.78 27.78 2.18
N ASP A 108 -33.44 26.76 2.73
CA ASP A 108 -34.86 26.53 2.45
C ASP A 108 -35.72 27.45 3.33
N ASP A 109 -36.98 27.60 2.94
CA ASP A 109 -37.91 28.52 3.61
C ASP A 109 -38.09 28.17 5.10
N ASP A 110 -38.01 26.89 5.45
CA ASP A 110 -38.08 26.41 6.84
C ASP A 110 -36.84 26.84 7.66
N GLU A 111 -35.63 26.71 7.11
CA GLU A 111 -34.39 27.14 7.79
C GLU A 111 -34.31 28.67 7.89
N ILE A 112 -34.85 29.41 6.90
CA ILE A 112 -34.98 30.87 7.00
C ILE A 112 -35.90 31.25 8.16
N GLY A 113 -37.06 30.59 8.28
CA GLY A 113 -37.99 30.79 9.38
C GLY A 113 -37.34 30.50 10.74
N PHE A 114 -36.61 29.39 10.87
CA PHE A 114 -35.86 29.05 12.08
C PHE A 114 -34.82 30.13 12.45
N LEU A 115 -34.08 30.68 11.49
CA LEU A 115 -33.11 31.75 11.76
C LEU A 115 -33.79 33.05 12.22
N ASP A 116 -34.99 33.35 11.76
CA ASP A 116 -35.77 34.49 12.24
C ASP A 116 -36.28 34.24 13.67
N GLU A 117 -36.78 33.04 13.98
CA GLU A 117 -37.15 32.63 15.33
C GLU A 117 -35.96 32.73 16.30
N VAL A 118 -34.77 32.28 15.90
CA VAL A 118 -33.54 32.38 16.73
C VAL A 118 -33.16 33.83 16.98
N ARG A 119 -33.30 34.72 15.99
CA ARG A 119 -33.03 36.16 16.18
C ARG A 119 -34.05 36.81 17.11
N GLU A 120 -35.32 36.44 16.99
CA GLU A 120 -36.38 36.94 17.87
C GLU A 120 -36.18 36.44 19.30
N ALA A 121 -35.84 35.17 19.48
CA ALA A 121 -35.54 34.60 20.79
C ALA A 121 -34.35 35.31 21.45
N LYS A 122 -33.27 35.57 20.69
CA LYS A 122 -32.10 36.31 21.20
C LYS A 122 -32.45 37.74 21.61
N ARG A 123 -33.31 38.43 20.85
CA ARG A 123 -33.78 39.77 21.21
C ARG A 123 -34.66 39.75 22.47
N ALA A 124 -35.54 38.76 22.59
CA ALA A 124 -36.39 38.61 23.76
C ALA A 124 -35.59 38.27 25.02
N GLU A 125 -34.52 37.48 24.88
CA GLU A 125 -33.60 37.18 25.99
C GLU A 125 -32.82 38.43 26.40
N GLU A 126 -32.30 39.22 25.45
CA GLU A 126 -31.63 40.51 25.72
C GLU A 126 -32.57 41.53 26.39
N GLU A 127 -33.82 41.65 25.93
CA GLU A 127 -34.82 42.53 26.55
C GLU A 127 -35.16 42.08 27.98
N ARG A 128 -35.26 40.76 28.20
CA ARG A 128 -35.46 40.21 29.52
C ARG A 128 -34.26 40.46 30.44
N GLU A 129 -33.04 40.31 29.93
CA GLU A 129 -31.82 40.64 30.67
C GLU A 129 -31.76 42.13 30.99
N GLU A 130 -32.16 43.02 30.07
CA GLU A 130 -32.23 44.48 30.31
C GLU A 130 -33.31 44.85 31.33
N GLU A 131 -34.47 44.18 31.33
CA GLU A 131 -35.48 44.34 32.37
C GLU A 131 -34.97 43.86 33.74
N GLU A 132 -34.36 42.68 33.80
CA GLU A 132 -33.78 42.13 35.04
C GLU A 132 -32.62 43.00 35.57
N GLU A 133 -31.77 43.54 34.69
CA GLU A 133 -30.68 44.46 35.03
C GLU A 133 -31.22 45.82 35.48
N GLY A 134 -32.19 46.39 34.75
CA GLY A 134 -32.81 47.68 35.10
C GLY A 134 -33.67 47.61 36.37
N GLU A 135 -34.27 46.46 36.68
CA GLU A 135 -34.90 46.19 37.97
C GLU A 135 -33.86 46.03 39.08
N GLY A 136 -32.74 45.35 38.81
CA GLY A 136 -31.60 45.24 39.71
C GLY A 136 -31.02 46.61 40.08
N GLU A 137 -30.80 47.48 39.09
CA GLU A 137 -30.30 48.85 39.30
C GLU A 137 -31.28 49.72 40.09
N ARG A 138 -32.60 49.59 39.84
CA ARG A 138 -33.63 50.32 40.59
C ARG A 138 -33.71 49.88 42.05
N VAL A 139 -33.66 48.58 42.32
CA VAL A 139 -33.65 48.04 43.70
C VAL A 139 -32.38 48.47 44.43
N TRP A 140 -31.21 48.43 43.77
CA TRP A 140 -29.95 48.85 44.37
C TRP A 140 -29.89 50.37 44.62
N GLY A 141 -30.51 51.16 43.75
CA GLY A 141 -30.67 52.61 43.93
C GLY A 141 -31.55 52.97 45.11
N GLU A 142 -32.71 52.31 45.28
CA GLU A 142 -33.60 52.52 46.41
C GLU A 142 -32.97 52.07 47.75
N GLU A 143 -32.18 50.99 47.76
CA GLU A 143 -31.43 50.56 48.94
C GLU A 143 -30.26 51.49 49.29
N GLY A 144 -29.65 52.16 48.29
CA GLY A 144 -28.56 53.12 48.48
C GLY A 144 -28.99 54.52 48.92
N GLU A 145 -30.20 54.96 48.59
CA GLU A 145 -30.76 56.27 48.99
C GLU A 145 -31.41 56.27 50.39
N GLY A 146 -31.56 55.09 51.02
CA GLY A 146 -32.20 54.91 52.33
C GLY A 146 -31.26 54.85 53.55
N GLY A 147 -29.96 55.11 53.39
CA GLY A 147 -28.92 55.02 54.43
C GLY A 147 -28.46 56.35 55.02
#